data_AF-A0A5J5ERC9-F1
#
_entry.id   AF-A0A5J5ERC9-F1
#
_cell.length_a   1.000
_cell.length_b   1.000
_cell.length_c   1.000
_cell.angle_alpha   90.00
_cell.angle_beta   90.00
_cell.angle_gamma   90.00
#
_symmetry.space_group_name_H-M   'P 1'
#
loop_
_entity.id
_entity.type
_entity.pdbx_description
1 polymer ?
#
loop_
_entity_poly.entity_id
_entity_poly.type
_entity_poly.pdbx_seq_one_letter_code
_entity_poly.pdbx_strand_id
1 'polypeptide(L)'
;MSDIAPSTPAVTPVPTHRLKQIANDACSLALDKSDGYDHSRTEAWNSQIINHIIRALISESTPPASAGLPAPQTPWKFAVNSTIIQHLSPKAAAASSSEGSELVNGKADNSAVSAGRRGMHSACGAFWNKEKDGMWSFKLDTKGMDVVISVLWIAV
;
A
#
# COMPACT_ATOMS: atom_id res chain seq x y z
N MET A 1 -35.29 -8.02 -15.08
CA MET A 1 -34.02 -7.60 -15.72
C MET A 1 -33.76 -6.19 -15.27
N SER A 2 -32.92 -6.00 -14.25
CA SER A 2 -32.60 -4.69 -13.69
C SER A 2 -31.36 -4.20 -14.43
N ASP A 3 -31.52 -3.16 -15.25
CA ASP A 3 -30.41 -2.50 -15.95
C ASP A 3 -29.41 -1.96 -14.93
N ILE A 4 -28.18 -2.48 -14.98
CA ILE A 4 -27.05 -1.90 -14.28
C ILE A 4 -26.59 -0.73 -15.14
N ALA A 5 -26.96 0.49 -14.75
CA ALA A 5 -26.41 1.70 -15.33
C ALA A 5 -24.87 1.67 -15.24
N PRO A 6 -24.14 2.13 -16.26
CA PRO A 6 -22.68 2.17 -16.22
C PRO A 6 -22.21 3.09 -15.10
N SER A 7 -21.48 2.54 -14.13
CA SER A 7 -20.92 3.30 -13.02
C SER A 7 -19.92 4.32 -13.56
N THR A 8 -20.21 5.61 -13.39
CA THR A 8 -19.23 6.68 -13.61
C THR A 8 -17.99 6.40 -12.75
N PRO A 9 -16.77 6.39 -13.32
CA PRO A 9 -15.57 6.10 -12.55
C PRO A 9 -15.39 7.16 -11.46
N ALA A 10 -15.20 6.71 -10.22
CA ALA A 10 -14.98 7.59 -9.08
C ALA A 10 -13.80 8.54 -9.34
N VAL A 11 -13.99 9.83 -9.07
CA VAL A 11 -12.94 10.83 -9.28
C VAL A 11 -11.82 10.60 -8.26
N THR A 12 -10.61 10.34 -8.76
CA THR A 12 -9.41 10.22 -7.92
C THR A 12 -8.76 11.60 -7.74
N PRO A 13 -8.48 12.06 -6.51
CA PRO A 13 -7.87 13.38 -6.25
C PRO A 13 -6.51 13.57 -6.94
N VAL A 14 -5.78 12.46 -7.09
CA VAL A 14 -4.49 12.38 -7.79
C VAL A 14 -4.56 11.17 -8.73
N PRO A 15 -4.04 11.27 -9.97
CA PRO A 15 -4.03 10.15 -10.90
C PRO A 15 -3.33 8.90 -10.32
N THR A 16 -3.84 7.71 -10.63
CA THR A 16 -3.34 6.44 -10.06
C THR A 16 -1.87 6.16 -10.34
N HIS A 17 -1.35 6.55 -11.52
CA HIS A 17 0.07 6.44 -11.83
C HIS A 17 0.93 7.29 -10.89
N ARG A 18 0.41 8.43 -10.47
CA ARG A 18 1.08 9.36 -9.56
C ARG A 18 0.98 8.89 -8.11
N LEU A 19 -0.16 8.34 -7.69
CA LEU A 19 -0.28 7.62 -6.41
C LEU A 19 0.75 6.49 -6.28
N LYS A 20 0.95 5.72 -7.36
CA LYS A 20 1.98 4.69 -7.42
C LYS A 20 3.38 5.28 -7.24
N GLN A 21 3.72 6.38 -7.90
CA GLN A 21 5.02 7.03 -7.73
C GLN A 21 5.22 7.50 -6.28
N ILE A 22 4.27 8.24 -5.72
CA ILE A 22 4.31 8.72 -4.33
C ILE A 22 4.52 7.56 -3.34
N ALA A 23 3.82 6.44 -3.53
CA ALA A 23 3.96 5.27 -2.68
C ALA A 23 5.35 4.60 -2.81
N ASN A 24 5.89 4.50 -4.03
CA ASN A 24 7.24 3.97 -4.24
C ASN A 24 8.31 4.89 -3.62
N ASP A 25 8.18 6.19 -3.79
CA ASP A 25 9.10 7.18 -3.23
C ASP A 25 9.07 7.13 -1.69
N ALA A 26 7.88 7.07 -1.09
CA ALA A 26 7.70 6.95 0.35
C ALA A 26 8.32 5.66 0.92
N CYS A 27 8.08 4.51 0.27
CA CYS A 27 8.70 3.25 0.66
C CYS A 27 10.22 3.29 0.51
N SER A 28 10.72 3.86 -0.58
CA SER A 28 12.16 3.96 -0.83
C SER A 28 12.81 4.80 0.26
N LEU A 29 12.30 6.01 0.54
CA LEU A 29 12.82 6.89 1.59
C LEU A 29 12.85 6.25 2.98
N ALA A 30 11.80 5.49 3.34
CA ALA A 30 11.71 4.84 4.64
C ALA A 30 12.63 3.62 4.76
N LEU A 31 12.78 2.83 3.68
CA LEU A 31 13.41 1.51 3.71
C LEU A 31 14.82 1.46 3.10
N ASP A 32 15.31 2.55 2.51
CA ASP A 32 16.56 2.57 1.74
C ASP A 32 17.74 1.98 2.54
N LYS A 33 17.87 2.43 3.80
CA LYS A 33 18.94 2.05 4.74
C LYS A 33 18.74 0.71 5.44
N SER A 34 17.80 -0.13 4.98
CA SER A 34 17.55 -1.45 5.56
C SER A 34 18.04 -2.54 4.62
N ASP A 35 18.70 -3.57 5.16
CA ASP A 35 19.07 -4.76 4.36
C ASP A 35 18.01 -5.86 4.42
N GLY A 36 16.98 -5.66 5.24
CA GLY A 36 15.88 -6.59 5.44
C GLY A 36 14.91 -6.10 6.52
N TYR A 37 13.91 -6.94 6.81
CA TYR A 37 12.94 -6.68 7.86
C TYR A 37 13.60 -6.52 9.23
N ASP A 38 13.23 -5.46 9.94
CA ASP A 38 13.62 -5.20 11.31
C ASP A 38 12.39 -4.74 12.10
N HIS A 39 11.93 -5.60 13.00
CA HIS A 39 10.73 -5.36 13.79
C HIS A 39 10.80 -4.04 14.57
N SER A 40 11.97 -3.70 15.12
CA SER A 40 12.17 -2.50 15.95
C SER A 40 12.02 -1.19 15.18
N ARG A 41 12.17 -1.24 13.84
CA ARG A 41 12.06 -0.06 12.96
C ARG A 41 10.70 0.06 12.26
N THR A 42 9.84 -0.96 12.34
CA THR A 42 8.57 -0.98 11.60
C THR A 42 7.65 0.19 11.93
N GLU A 43 7.60 0.62 13.19
CA GLU A 43 6.84 1.80 13.62
C GLU A 43 7.34 3.08 12.93
N ALA A 44 8.66 3.29 12.94
CA ALA A 44 9.29 4.44 12.31
C ALA A 44 9.09 4.41 10.79
N TRP A 45 9.22 3.25 10.15
CA TRP A 45 8.98 3.09 8.72
C TRP A 45 7.54 3.39 8.32
N ASN A 46 6.56 2.80 9.00
CA ASN A 46 5.14 3.08 8.74
C ASN A 46 4.83 4.57 8.93
N SER A 47 5.35 5.17 10.01
CA SER A 47 5.16 6.60 10.28
C SER A 47 5.75 7.48 9.18
N GLN A 48 6.95 7.16 8.68
CA GLN A 48 7.57 7.91 7.58
C GLN A 48 6.78 7.77 6.28
N ILE A 49 6.36 6.55 5.94
CA ILE A 49 5.56 6.25 4.74
C ILE A 49 4.23 7.03 4.78
N ILE A 50 3.47 6.90 5.88
CA ILE A 50 2.17 7.56 6.05
C ILE A 50 2.32 9.08 5.93
N ASN A 51 3.28 9.67 6.66
CA ASN A 51 3.47 11.12 6.65
C ASN A 51 3.92 11.65 5.28
N HIS A 52 4.77 10.91 4.56
CA HIS A 52 5.19 11.31 3.22
C HIS A 52 4.00 11.32 2.24
N ILE A 53 3.21 10.24 2.24
CA ILE A 53 2.05 10.11 1.36
C ILE A 53 1.01 11.18 1.65
N ILE A 54 0.64 11.40 2.92
CA ILE A 54 -0.35 12.43 3.29
C ILE A 54 0.07 13.81 2.80
N ARG A 55 1.35 14.19 2.99
CA ARG A 55 1.85 15.51 2.54
C ARG A 55 1.79 15.64 1.02
N ALA A 56 2.18 14.61 0.28
CA ALA A 56 2.13 14.62 -1.18
C ALA A 56 0.68 14.72 -1.70
N LEU A 57 -0.25 13.95 -1.11
CA LEU A 57 -1.68 14.01 -1.46
C LEU A 57 -2.27 15.40 -1.23
N ILE A 58 -2.01 16.01 -0.07
CA ILE A 58 -2.49 17.37 0.23
C ILE A 58 -1.91 18.36 -0.78
N SER A 59 -0.61 18.30 -1.04
CA SER A 59 0.06 19.23 -1.96
C SER A 59 -0.47 19.14 -3.39
N GLU A 60 -0.68 17.92 -3.91
CA GLU A 60 -1.09 17.71 -5.31
C GLU A 60 -2.60 17.84 -5.54
N SER A 61 -3.39 17.77 -4.47
CA SER A 61 -4.85 17.93 -4.53
C SER A 61 -5.35 19.32 -4.13
N THR A 62 -4.46 20.21 -3.66
CA THR A 62 -4.84 21.58 -3.31
C THR A 62 -4.87 22.45 -4.57
N PRO A 63 -6.00 23.10 -4.90
CA PRO A 63 -6.08 23.98 -6.06
C PRO A 63 -5.13 25.18 -5.96
N PRO A 64 -4.68 25.76 -7.09
CA PRO A 64 -3.87 26.97 -7.06
C PRO A 64 -4.65 28.13 -6.42
N ALA A 65 -3.92 28.99 -5.71
CA ALA A 65 -4.50 30.17 -5.07
C ALA A 65 -5.12 31.09 -6.13
N SER A 66 -6.36 31.50 -5.90
CA SER A 66 -7.07 32.47 -6.75
C SER A 66 -7.08 33.84 -6.05
N ALA A 67 -6.76 34.90 -6.80
CA ALA A 67 -6.70 36.25 -6.24
C ALA A 67 -8.06 36.66 -5.64
N GLY A 68 -8.04 37.10 -4.38
CA GLY A 68 -9.23 37.57 -3.66
C GLY A 68 -10.01 36.51 -2.89
N LEU A 69 -9.56 35.25 -2.88
CA LEU A 69 -10.16 34.16 -2.11
C LEU A 69 -9.26 33.75 -0.92
N PRO A 70 -9.83 33.13 0.14
CA PRO A 70 -9.05 32.58 1.25
C PRO A 70 -8.06 31.52 0.76
N ALA A 71 -7.07 31.20 1.60
CA ALA A 71 -6.03 30.23 1.29
C ALA A 71 -6.64 28.92 0.74
N PRO A 72 -6.13 28.38 -0.38
CA PRO A 72 -6.70 27.18 -0.98
C PRO A 72 -6.54 26.00 -0.02
N GLN A 73 -7.63 25.26 0.15
CA GLN A 73 -7.67 24.01 0.92
C GLN A 73 -7.97 22.85 -0.01
N THR A 74 -7.44 21.67 0.31
CA THR A 74 -7.82 20.44 -0.39
C THR A 74 -9.31 20.16 -0.16
N PRO A 75 -10.10 19.89 -1.20
CA PRO A 75 -11.51 19.53 -1.04
C PRO A 75 -11.70 18.06 -0.60
N TRP A 76 -10.63 17.39 -0.16
CA TRP A 76 -10.66 16.01 0.31
C TRP A 76 -10.06 15.86 1.70
N LYS A 77 -10.64 14.95 2.49
CA LYS A 77 -10.00 14.35 3.67
C LYS A 77 -9.33 13.06 3.25
N PHE A 78 -8.13 12.81 3.75
CA PHE A 78 -7.35 11.62 3.44
C PHE A 78 -7.15 10.73 4.67
N ALA A 79 -7.17 9.42 4.44
CA ALA A 79 -6.66 8.44 5.40
C ALA A 79 -5.66 7.51 4.69
N VAL A 80 -4.54 7.22 5.34
CA VAL A 80 -3.50 6.34 4.79
C VAL A 80 -3.19 5.26 5.81
N ASN A 81 -3.37 4.00 5.42
CA ASN A 81 -2.95 2.83 6.18
C ASN A 81 -1.69 2.23 5.54
N SER A 82 -0.70 1.87 6.36
CA SER A 82 0.52 1.19 5.93
C SER A 82 0.75 -0.04 6.80
N THR A 83 1.00 -1.18 6.17
CA THR A 83 1.24 -2.47 6.82
C THR A 83 2.50 -3.10 6.26
N ILE A 84 3.47 -3.39 7.14
CA ILE A 84 4.73 -4.06 6.79
C ILE A 84 4.65 -5.52 7.27
N ILE A 85 4.95 -6.47 6.39
CA ILE A 85 4.76 -7.90 6.61
C ILE A 85 6.08 -8.61 6.37
N GLN A 86 6.62 -9.26 7.39
CA GLN A 86 7.81 -10.09 7.25
C GLN A 86 7.51 -11.36 6.44
N HIS A 87 8.38 -11.72 5.48
CA HIS A 87 8.33 -13.04 4.86
C HIS A 87 8.76 -14.13 5.85
N LEU A 88 8.32 -15.37 5.69
CA LEU A 88 8.74 -16.44 6.60
C LEU A 88 10.23 -16.73 6.38
N SER A 89 10.98 -16.80 7.48
CA SER A 89 12.34 -17.34 7.41
C SER A 89 12.28 -18.81 6.97
N PRO A 90 13.32 -19.34 6.28
CA PRO A 90 13.32 -20.73 5.81
C PRO A 90 13.07 -21.75 6.93
N LYS A 91 13.53 -21.46 8.16
CA LYS A 91 13.29 -22.29 9.36
C LYS A 91 11.82 -22.27 9.81
N ALA A 92 11.12 -21.16 9.64
CA ALA A 92 9.70 -21.04 9.95
C ALA A 92 8.81 -21.64 8.86
N ALA A 93 9.23 -21.54 7.58
CA ALA A 93 8.52 -22.14 6.46
C ALA A 93 8.48 -23.68 6.53
N ALA A 94 9.58 -24.31 6.97
CA ALA A 94 9.67 -25.76 7.16
C ALA A 94 8.81 -26.29 8.34
N ALA A 95 8.55 -25.46 9.35
CA ALA A 95 7.66 -25.82 10.46
C ALA A 95 6.18 -25.72 10.09
N SER A 96 5.82 -24.88 9.10
CA SER A 96 4.46 -24.74 8.59
C SER A 96 4.07 -25.73 7.49
N SER A 97 5.02 -26.53 6.99
CA SER A 97 4.80 -27.51 5.91
C SER A 97 4.57 -28.93 6.43
N SER A 98 4.10 -29.11 7.67
CA SER A 98 3.92 -30.45 8.26
C SER A 98 2.64 -31.18 7.84
N GLU A 99 2.04 -30.84 6.69
CA GLU A 99 1.03 -31.67 6.03
C GLU A 99 1.19 -31.56 4.50
N GLY A 100 1.85 -32.57 3.91
CA GLY A 100 1.75 -32.88 2.49
C GLY A 100 2.71 -32.16 1.54
N SER A 101 3.97 -32.59 1.47
CA SER A 101 4.75 -32.45 0.23
C SER A 101 5.62 -33.69 0.06
N GLU A 102 5.19 -34.58 -0.84
CA GLU A 102 6.03 -35.68 -1.31
C GLU A 102 7.30 -35.12 -1.93
N LEU A 103 8.43 -35.65 -1.44
CA LEU A 103 9.77 -35.37 -1.92
C LEU A 103 9.90 -35.86 -3.36
N VAL A 104 9.94 -34.93 -4.34
CA VAL A 104 10.62 -35.19 -5.61
C VAL A 104 12.05 -34.66 -5.50
N ASN A 105 12.94 -35.65 -5.45
CA ASN A 105 14.39 -35.54 -5.37
C ASN A 105 14.96 -34.97 -6.68
N GLY A 106 15.83 -33.95 -6.62
CA GLY A 106 16.70 -33.64 -7.76
C GLY A 106 17.23 -32.22 -7.88
N LYS A 107 18.49 -32.05 -7.41
CA LYS A 107 19.46 -31.02 -7.81
C LYS A 107 19.26 -29.62 -7.19
N ALA A 108 20.07 -29.34 -6.17
CA ALA A 108 20.25 -28.01 -5.60
C ALA A 108 20.90 -27.07 -6.64
N ASP A 109 20.06 -26.32 -7.34
CA ASP A 109 20.46 -25.03 -7.90
C ASP A 109 20.36 -23.98 -6.79
N ASN A 110 21.40 -23.15 -6.65
CA ASN A 110 21.52 -22.14 -5.60
C ASN A 110 20.68 -20.88 -5.88
N SER A 111 19.56 -21.06 -6.58
CA SER A 111 18.64 -20.00 -6.99
C SER A 111 17.57 -19.82 -5.92
N ALA A 112 17.76 -18.76 -5.10
CA ALA A 112 16.77 -18.13 -4.23
C ALA A 112 15.87 -19.09 -3.45
N VAL A 113 16.27 -19.36 -2.20
CA VAL A 113 15.36 -19.91 -1.18
C VAL A 113 14.12 -19.01 -1.14
N SER A 114 13.03 -19.47 -1.75
CA SER A 114 11.73 -18.82 -1.70
C SER A 114 11.28 -18.81 -0.24
N ALA A 115 11.54 -17.71 0.45
CA ALA A 115 11.01 -17.44 1.77
C ALA A 115 9.48 -17.52 1.65
N GLY A 116 8.87 -18.55 2.27
CA GLY A 116 7.43 -18.76 2.19
C GLY A 116 6.67 -17.49 2.60
N ARG A 117 5.65 -17.11 1.83
CA ARG A 117 4.82 -15.94 2.16
C ARG A 117 3.64 -16.39 3.02
N ARG A 118 3.34 -15.66 4.09
CA ARG A 118 2.10 -15.86 4.85
C ARG A 118 0.91 -15.42 3.98
N GLY A 119 -0.16 -16.22 3.94
CA GLY A 119 -1.41 -15.79 3.31
C GLY A 119 -2.04 -14.64 4.11
N MET A 120 -2.29 -13.50 3.46
CA MET A 120 -2.99 -12.37 4.05
C MET A 120 -4.00 -11.80 3.05
N HIS A 121 -5.28 -11.78 3.44
CA HIS A 121 -6.37 -11.17 2.67
C HIS A 121 -6.86 -9.94 3.42
N SER A 122 -6.95 -8.81 2.72
CA SER A 122 -7.48 -7.55 3.26
C SER A 122 -8.57 -7.03 2.32
N ALA A 123 -9.71 -6.65 2.90
CA ALA A 123 -10.85 -6.07 2.21
C ALA A 123 -11.38 -4.88 3.03
N CYS A 124 -11.85 -3.84 2.34
CA CYS A 124 -12.44 -2.66 2.95
C CYS A 124 -13.82 -2.41 2.33
N GLY A 125 -14.83 -2.24 3.18
CA GLY A 125 -16.17 -1.79 2.79
C GLY A 125 -16.42 -0.39 3.33
N ALA A 126 -17.28 0.38 2.67
CA ALA A 126 -17.62 1.72 3.09
C ALA A 126 -19.06 2.10 2.75
N PHE A 127 -19.61 3.01 3.54
CA PHE A 127 -20.87 3.70 3.26
C PHE A 127 -20.54 5.19 3.01
N TRP A 128 -20.42 5.56 1.75
CA TRP A 128 -19.91 6.87 1.32
C TRP A 128 -20.50 7.32 -0.02
N ASN A 129 -20.09 8.47 -0.53
CA ASN A 129 -20.48 8.93 -1.86
C ASN A 129 -19.72 8.15 -2.95
N LYS A 130 -20.44 7.31 -3.70
CA LYS A 130 -19.87 6.42 -4.74
C LYS A 130 -19.17 7.15 -5.88
N GLU A 131 -19.51 8.42 -6.13
CA GLU A 131 -18.99 9.19 -7.26
C GLU A 131 -17.73 9.98 -6.89
N LYS A 132 -17.59 10.36 -5.61
CA LYS A 132 -16.57 11.30 -5.14
C LYS A 132 -15.56 10.70 -4.17
N ASP A 133 -15.97 9.67 -3.44
CA ASP A 133 -15.16 9.02 -2.42
C ASP A 133 -14.57 7.73 -2.97
N GLY A 134 -13.44 7.30 -2.43
CA GLY A 134 -12.82 6.09 -2.92
C GLY A 134 -11.61 5.66 -2.12
N MET A 135 -11.06 4.54 -2.58
CA MET A 135 -9.84 3.98 -2.05
C MET A 135 -8.94 3.47 -3.16
N TRP A 136 -7.65 3.44 -2.88
CA TRP A 136 -6.62 2.85 -3.72
C TRP A 136 -5.66 2.04 -2.85
N SER A 137 -5.30 0.85 -3.32
CA SER A 137 -4.38 -0.03 -2.62
C SER A 137 -3.13 -0.30 -3.46
N PHE A 138 -2.01 -0.44 -2.77
CA PHE A 138 -0.69 -0.69 -3.35
C PHE A 138 0.06 -1.73 -2.55
N LYS A 139 0.81 -2.59 -3.24
CA LYS A 139 1.69 -3.58 -2.64
C LYS A 139 3.08 -3.45 -3.25
N LEU A 140 4.09 -3.37 -2.40
CA LEU A 140 5.50 -3.46 -2.75
C LEU A 140 6.09 -4.73 -2.11
N ASP A 141 6.83 -5.49 -2.91
CA ASP A 141 7.62 -6.65 -2.47
C ASP A 141 9.10 -6.23 -2.46
N THR A 142 9.75 -6.26 -1.30
CA THR A 142 11.13 -5.79 -1.17
C THR A 142 11.85 -6.41 0.02
N LYS A 143 13.13 -6.77 -0.14
CA LYS A 143 14.06 -7.13 0.95
C LYS A 143 13.48 -8.13 1.98
N GLY A 144 12.76 -9.16 1.52
CA GLY A 144 12.18 -10.18 2.40
C GLY A 144 10.96 -9.69 3.21
N MET A 145 10.29 -8.65 2.76
CA MET A 145 9.05 -8.14 3.35
C MET A 145 8.11 -7.55 2.30
N ASP A 146 6.83 -7.55 2.62
CA ASP A 146 5.80 -6.86 1.84
C ASP A 146 5.40 -5.56 2.54
N VAL A 147 5.22 -4.48 1.79
CA VAL A 147 4.57 -3.25 2.25
C VAL A 147 3.25 -3.12 1.52
N VAL A 148 2.15 -3.09 2.28
CA VAL A 148 0.80 -2.86 1.77
C VAL A 148 0.35 -1.49 2.22
N ILE A 149 -0.09 -0.66 1.28
CA ILE A 149 -0.59 0.70 1.52
C ILE A 149 -2.02 0.79 1.02
N SER A 150 -2.89 1.41 1.82
CA SER A 150 -4.24 1.79 1.39
C SER A 150 -4.45 3.28 1.63
N VAL A 151 -4.81 3.99 0.56
CA VAL A 151 -5.15 5.41 0.57
C VAL A 151 -6.65 5.54 0.38
N LEU A 152 -7.32 6.24 1.29
CA LEU A 152 -8.73 6.59 1.20
C LEU A 152 -8.86 8.10 1.05
N TRP A 153 -9.83 8.54 0.25
CA TRP A 153 -10.20 9.94 0.13
C TRP A 153 -11.71 10.11 0.27
N ILE A 154 -12.10 11.17 0.99
CA ILE A 154 -13.50 11.57 1.21
C ILE A 154 -13.64 13.02 0.78
N ALA A 155 -14.48 13.29 -0.21
CA ALA A 155 -14.78 14.65 -0.65
C ALA A 155 -15.57 15.43 0.42
N VAL A 156 -15.29 16.73 0.54
CA VAL A 156 -15.92 17.65 1.49
C VAL A 156 -16.74 18.72 0.77
#